data_AF-J1HGX0-F1
#
_entry.id   AF-J1HGX0-F1
#
_cell.length_a   1.000
_cell.length_b   1.000
_cell.length_c   1.000
_cell.angle_alpha   90.00
_cell.angle_beta   90.00
_cell.angle_gamma   90.00
#
_symmetry.space_group_name_H-M   'P 1'
#
loop_
_entity.id
_entity.type
_entity.pdbx_description
1 polymer ?
#
loop_
_entity_poly.entity_id
_entity_poly.type
_entity_poly.pdbx_seq_one_letter_code
_entity_poly.pdbx_strand_id
1 'polypeptide(L)'
;PAMAAILRDQARGALARATTCALPPTWEHSDLDAALVELERIGSTRVRLLLGSGDDGPYLVASLRQLLSAKDAARAVDLETWDGGQTGPTLLQGVA
;
A
#
# COMPACT_ATOMS: atom_id res chain seq x y z
N PRO A 1 -20.16 -11.85 21.09
CA PRO A 1 -18.96 -11.07 21.46
C PRO A 1 -17.97 -10.86 20.30
N ALA A 2 -17.61 -11.89 19.53
CA ALA A 2 -16.67 -11.80 18.40
C ALA A 2 -17.19 -10.96 17.23
N MET A 3 -18.46 -11.14 16.84
CA MET A 3 -19.07 -10.41 15.72
C MET A 3 -19.03 -8.89 15.90
N ALA A 4 -19.28 -8.39 17.11
CA ALA A 4 -19.24 -6.95 17.40
C ALA A 4 -17.81 -6.37 17.36
N ALA A 5 -16.79 -7.19 17.60
CA ALA A 5 -15.39 -6.77 17.46
C ALA A 5 -15.00 -6.69 15.98
N ILE A 6 -15.35 -7.72 15.19
CA ILE A 6 -15.15 -7.74 13.74
C ILE A 6 -15.81 -6.53 13.08
N LEU A 7 -17.09 -6.27 13.40
CA LEU A 7 -17.82 -5.15 12.83
C LEU A 7 -17.20 -3.79 13.19
N ARG A 8 -16.71 -3.60 14.43
CA ARG A 8 -16.02 -2.37 14.81
C ARG A 8 -14.71 -2.20 14.06
N ASP A 9 -13.95 -3.26 13.88
CA ASP A 9 -12.66 -3.21 13.18
C ASP A 9 -12.85 -2.89 11.69
N GLN A 10 -13.85 -3.51 11.06
CA GLN A 10 -14.25 -3.19 9.69
C GLN A 10 -14.75 -1.76 9.54
N ALA A 11 -15.59 -1.28 10.46
CA ALA A 11 -16.05 0.10 10.47
C ALA A 11 -14.91 1.10 10.69
N ARG A 12 -13.96 0.77 11.56
CA ARG A 12 -12.75 1.57 11.77
C ARG A 12 -11.89 1.62 10.51
N GLY A 13 -11.70 0.50 9.82
CA GLY A 13 -11.01 0.45 8.54
C GLY A 13 -11.71 1.24 7.44
N ALA A 14 -13.05 1.24 7.40
CA ALA A 14 -13.83 2.00 6.42
C ALA A 14 -13.79 3.52 6.64
N LEU A 15 -13.60 3.96 7.90
CA LEU A 15 -13.50 5.37 8.29
C LEU A 15 -12.05 5.87 8.41
N ALA A 16 -11.08 4.98 8.24
CA ALA A 16 -9.67 5.30 8.34
C ALA A 16 -9.27 6.33 7.27
N ARG A 17 -8.36 7.23 7.63
CA ARG A 17 -7.83 8.19 6.67
C ARG A 17 -6.96 7.44 5.68
N ALA A 18 -7.22 7.62 4.39
CA ALA A 18 -6.45 7.00 3.33
C ALA A 18 -5.89 8.04 2.36
N THR A 19 -4.74 7.73 1.75
CA THR A 19 -4.20 8.46 0.61
C THR A 19 -3.76 7.47 -0.45
N THR A 20 -3.90 7.84 -1.73
CA THR A 20 -3.57 6.97 -2.86
C THR A 20 -2.60 7.67 -3.80
N CYS A 21 -1.54 6.97 -4.18
CA CYS A 21 -0.54 7.39 -5.14
C CYS A 21 -0.60 6.46 -6.36
N ALA A 22 -0.65 7.02 -7.57
CA ALA A 22 -0.52 6.25 -8.79
C ALA A 22 0.94 6.21 -9.21
N LEU A 23 1.46 5.02 -9.50
CA LEU A 23 2.78 4.88 -10.09
C LEU A 23 2.73 5.21 -11.59
N PRO A 24 3.77 5.85 -12.13
CA PRO A 24 3.90 6.00 -13.57
C PRO A 24 4.08 4.62 -14.25
N PRO A 25 3.73 4.48 -15.54
CA PRO A 25 3.86 3.21 -16.27
C PRO A 25 5.27 2.64 -16.35
N THR A 26 6.29 3.49 -16.20
CA THR A 26 7.71 3.13 -16.15
C THR A 26 8.28 3.67 -14.84
N TRP A 27 7.82 3.10 -13.73
CA TRP A 27 8.26 3.51 -12.40
C TRP A 27 9.69 3.04 -12.14
N GLU A 28 10.39 3.83 -11.34
CA GLU A 28 11.70 3.53 -10.79
C GLU A 28 11.63 3.47 -9.27
N HIS A 29 12.69 3.01 -8.61
CA HIS A 29 12.74 2.94 -7.14
C HIS A 29 12.52 4.30 -6.46
N SER A 30 12.91 5.39 -7.11
CA SER A 30 12.65 6.75 -6.62
C SER A 30 11.17 7.10 -6.56
N ASP A 31 10.36 6.58 -7.49
CA ASP A 31 8.90 6.82 -7.49
C ASP A 31 8.23 6.07 -6.33
N LEU A 32 8.72 4.87 -6.01
CA LEU A 32 8.27 4.12 -4.84
C LEU A 32 8.62 4.82 -3.53
N ASP A 33 9.85 5.35 -3.43
CA ASP A 33 10.26 6.10 -2.24
C ASP A 33 9.41 7.37 -2.07
N ALA A 34 9.17 8.13 -3.13
CA ALA A 34 8.31 9.31 -3.11
C ALA A 34 6.87 8.97 -2.71
N ALA A 35 6.30 7.90 -3.28
CA ALA A 35 4.97 7.43 -2.90
C ALA A 35 4.93 7.06 -1.40
N LEU A 36 5.92 6.33 -0.89
CA LEU A 36 6.00 5.96 0.52
C LEU A 36 6.11 7.18 1.43
N VAL A 37 6.87 8.21 1.06
CA VAL A 37 6.95 9.48 1.82
C VAL A 37 5.57 10.14 1.94
N GLU A 38 4.78 10.15 0.87
CA GLU A 38 3.40 10.66 0.93
C GLU A 38 2.49 9.80 1.83
N LEU A 39 2.64 8.47 1.81
CA LEU A 39 1.90 7.58 2.70
C LEU A 39 2.30 7.78 4.18
N GLU A 40 3.57 8.02 4.45
CA GLU A 40 4.10 8.29 5.80
C GLU A 40 3.55 9.60 6.37
N ARG A 41 3.34 10.61 5.53
CA ARG A 41 2.80 11.91 5.95
C ARG A 41 1.42 11.80 6.62
N ILE A 42 0.64 10.78 6.26
CA ILE A 42 -0.65 10.51 6.92
C ILE A 42 -0.55 9.54 8.10
N GLY A 43 0.62 8.98 8.37
CA GLY A 43 0.86 8.03 9.46
C GLY A 43 0.41 6.61 9.14
N SER A 44 0.45 6.19 7.88
CA SER A 44 -0.09 4.90 7.43
C SER A 44 0.39 3.71 8.28
N THR A 45 -0.54 2.84 8.66
CA THR A 45 -0.31 1.58 9.38
C THR A 45 -0.43 0.37 8.45
N ARG A 46 -1.13 0.53 7.32
CA ARG A 46 -1.26 -0.46 6.25
C ARG A 46 -1.01 0.18 4.89
N VAL A 47 -0.33 -0.55 4.00
CA VAL A 47 -0.17 -0.20 2.59
C VAL A 47 -0.87 -1.25 1.75
N ARG A 48 -1.69 -0.82 0.80
CA ARG A 48 -2.35 -1.68 -0.19
C ARG A 48 -1.78 -1.38 -1.56
N LEU A 49 -1.37 -2.41 -2.27
CA LEU A 49 -0.83 -2.34 -3.62
C LEU A 49 -1.83 -2.97 -4.59
N LEU A 50 -2.39 -2.17 -5.49
CA LEU A 50 -3.27 -2.64 -6.56
C LEU A 50 -2.48 -2.68 -7.87
N LEU A 51 -2.13 -3.88 -8.33
CA LEU A 51 -1.21 -4.11 -9.45
C LEU A 51 -1.88 -3.86 -10.79
N GLY A 52 -1.31 -2.94 -11.58
CA GLY A 52 -1.74 -2.69 -12.96
C GLY A 52 -1.34 -3.83 -13.87
N SER A 53 -2.16 -4.13 -14.88
CA SER A 53 -1.94 -5.26 -15.80
C SER A 53 -0.66 -5.16 -16.64
N GLY A 54 -0.04 -3.98 -16.73
CA GLY A 54 1.19 -3.72 -17.49
C GLY A 54 2.47 -3.79 -16.67
N ASP A 55 2.37 -3.95 -15.34
CA ASP A 55 3.52 -3.95 -14.44
C ASP A 55 4.02 -5.37 -14.13
N ASP A 56 5.32 -5.51 -13.88
CA ASP A 56 5.88 -6.71 -13.27
C ASP A 56 5.54 -6.73 -11.77
N GLY A 57 4.35 -7.27 -11.47
CA GLY A 57 3.83 -7.35 -10.11
C GLY A 57 4.77 -8.02 -9.10
N PRO A 58 5.34 -9.21 -9.40
CA PRO A 58 6.32 -9.85 -8.52
C PRO A 58 7.53 -8.97 -8.20
N TYR A 59 8.12 -8.33 -9.20
CA TYR A 59 9.25 -7.44 -9.00
C TYR A 59 8.88 -6.22 -8.15
N LEU A 60 7.78 -5.56 -8.48
CA LEU A 60 7.28 -4.39 -7.76
C LEU A 60 7.01 -4.69 -6.27
N VAL A 61 6.34 -5.81 -5.98
CA VAL A 61 6.06 -6.25 -4.60
C VAL A 61 7.35 -6.48 -3.83
N ALA A 62 8.35 -7.10 -4.44
CA ALA A 62 9.64 -7.33 -3.81
C ALA A 62 10.37 -6.01 -3.50
N SER A 63 10.42 -5.08 -4.45
CA SER A 63 11.02 -3.75 -4.27
C SER A 63 10.34 -2.96 -3.16
N LEU A 64 9.00 -2.98 -3.11
CA LEU A 64 8.24 -2.29 -2.07
C LEU A 64 8.48 -2.89 -0.67
N ARG A 65 8.51 -4.23 -0.55
CA ARG A 65 8.85 -4.92 0.70
C ARG A 65 10.25 -4.57 1.19
N GLN A 66 11.23 -4.51 0.27
CA GLN A 66 12.59 -4.14 0.60
C GLN A 66 12.67 -2.70 1.14
N LEU A 67 12.00 -1.75 0.48
CA LEU A 67 11.96 -0.35 0.92
C LEU A 67 11.29 -0.20 2.29
N LEU A 68 10.14 -0.83 2.50
CA LEU A 68 9.45 -0.81 3.80
C LEU A 68 10.33 -1.39 4.92
N SER A 69 11.01 -2.50 4.66
CA SER A 69 11.91 -3.14 5.62
C SER A 69 13.11 -2.26 5.97
N ALA A 70 13.62 -1.49 5.00
CA ALA A 70 14.74 -0.58 5.21
C ALA A 70 14.36 0.67 6.01
N LYS A 71 13.14 1.19 5.83
CA LYS A 71 12.67 2.41 6.50
C LYS A 71 12.34 2.19 7.97
N ASP A 72 11.71 1.06 8.30
CA ASP A 72 11.34 0.79 9.69
C ASP A 72 11.15 -0.72 9.96
N ALA A 73 12.24 -1.40 10.30
CA ALA A 73 12.21 -2.83 10.62
C ALA A 73 11.40 -3.17 11.89
N ALA A 74 11.13 -2.17 12.75
CA ALA A 74 10.37 -2.36 14.00
C ALA A 74 8.86 -2.12 13.79
N ARG A 75 8.49 -1.26 12.83
CA ARG A 75 7.11 -1.00 12.46
C ARG A 75 6.69 -1.95 11.35
N ALA A 76 6.00 -3.02 11.73
CA ALA A 76 5.37 -3.93 10.78
C ALA A 76 4.23 -3.20 10.04
N VAL A 77 4.56 -2.49 8.96
CA VAL A 77 3.58 -1.98 8.01
C VAL A 77 2.99 -3.18 7.29
N ASP A 78 1.69 -3.39 7.46
CA ASP A 78 0.96 -4.46 6.81
C ASP A 78 0.89 -4.17 5.30
N LEU A 79 1.47 -5.03 4.46
CA LEU A 79 1.43 -4.90 3.01
C LEU A 79 0.44 -5.90 2.43
N GLU A 80 -0.63 -5.36 1.87
CA GLU A 80 -1.67 -6.12 1.17
C GLU A 80 -1.50 -5.95 -0.34
N THR A 81 -1.50 -7.04 -1.10
CA THR A 81 -1.36 -7.00 -2.57
C THR A 81 -2.64 -7.50 -3.23
N TRP A 82 -3.21 -6.67 -4.09
CA TRP A 82 -4.41 -6.95 -4.85
C TRP A 82 -4.00 -7.03 -6.32
N ASP A 83 -3.98 -8.25 -6.85
CA ASP A 83 -3.83 -8.46 -8.29
C ASP A 83 -5.21 -8.30 -8.93
N GLY A 84 -5.52 -7.06 -9.32
CA GLY A 84 -6.82 -6.73 -9.89
C GLY A 84 -6.88 -6.96 -11.40
N GLY A 85 -5.76 -7.27 -12.07
CA GLY A 85 -5.66 -7.28 -13.52
C GLY A 85 -6.20 -6.00 -14.17
N GLN A 86 -6.30 -4.89 -13.41
CA GLN A 86 -7.04 -3.73 -13.87
C GLN A 86 -6.23 -2.97 -14.91
N THR A 87 -6.94 -2.44 -15.89
CA THR A 87 -6.36 -1.54 -16.88
C THR A 87 -6.06 -0.20 -16.22
N GLY A 88 -4.81 0.26 -16.31
CA GLY A 88 -4.36 1.52 -15.72
C GLY A 88 -3.07 1.37 -14.91
N PRO A 89 -2.64 2.45 -14.22
CA PRO A 89 -1.43 2.42 -13.42
C PRO A 89 -1.57 1.54 -12.18
N THR A 90 -0.46 1.03 -11.68
CA THR A 90 -0.41 0.47 -10.32
C THR A 90 -0.70 1.57 -9.29
N LEU A 91 -1.51 1.25 -8.29
CA LEU A 91 -1.86 2.17 -7.20
C LEU A 91 -1.29 1.69 -5.87
N LEU A 92 -0.68 2.61 -5.12
CA LEU A 92 -0.31 2.44 -3.73
C LEU A 92 -1.26 3.24 -2.85
N GLN A 93 -1.91 2.59 -1.92
CA GLN A 93 -2.79 3.24 -0.96
C GLN A 93 -2.25 3.06 0.46
N GLY A 94 -2.04 4.16 1.17
CA GLY A 94 -1.74 4.17 2.59
C GLY A 94 -3.02 4.37 3.38
N VAL A 95 -3.20 3.59 4.45
CA VAL A 95 -4.33 3.66 5.39
C VAL A 95 -3.77 3.89 6.79
N ALA A 96 -4.20 4.96 7.45
CA ALA A 96 -3.78 5.32 8.81
C ALA A 96 -4.57 4.58 9.90
#